data_AF-A0A0J0YBU8-F1
#
_entry.id   AF-A0A0J0YBU8-F1
#
_cell.length_a   1.000
_cell.length_b   1.000
_cell.length_c   1.000
_cell.angle_alpha   90.00
_cell.angle_beta   90.00
_cell.angle_gamma   90.00
#
_symmetry.space_group_name_H-M   'P 1'
#
loop_
_entity.id
_entity.type
_entity.pdbx_description
1 polymer ?
#
loop_
_entity_poly.entity_id
_entity_poly.type
_entity_poly.pdbx_seq_one_letter_code
_entity_poly.pdbx_strand_id
1 'polypeptide(L)' 'MNLLLQTSHSNLQAQIAVTGSKSETNRLLLLQALFPNITLANTSNSDDSEVMQKALKGNEEIVDIHHAGTAM' A
#
# COMPACT_ATOMS: atom_id res chain seq x y z
N MET A 1 11.40 22.66 -6.57
CA MET A 1 11.97 21.95 -7.73
C MET A 1 10.93 21.99 -8.84
N ASN A 2 11.19 22.70 -9.94
CA ASN A 2 10.25 22.80 -11.07
C ASN A 2 10.66 21.79 -12.13
N LEU A 3 10.14 20.58 -12.03
CA LEU A 3 10.37 19.51 -12.99
C LEU A 3 9.19 19.44 -13.96
N LEU A 4 9.43 19.74 -15.24
CA LEU A 4 8.44 19.59 -16.30
C LEU A 4 8.81 18.36 -17.13
N LEU A 5 7.95 17.36 -17.12
CA LEU A 5 8.10 16.15 -17.93
C LEU A 5 7.29 16.32 -19.23
N GLN A 6 7.92 16.04 -20.37
CA GLN A 6 7.30 16.10 -21.70
C GLN A 6 7.35 14.72 -22.35
N THR A 7 6.30 14.38 -23.12
CA THR A 7 6.23 13.15 -23.90
C THR A 7 5.80 13.46 -25.32
N SER A 8 6.40 12.78 -26.30
CA SER A 8 5.97 12.83 -27.71
C SER A 8 4.74 11.95 -27.97
N HIS A 9 4.37 11.10 -27.01
CA HIS A 9 3.18 10.25 -27.11
C HIS A 9 1.92 11.04 -26.70
N SER A 10 1.08 11.33 -27.69
CA SER A 10 -0.27 11.87 -27.50
C SER A 10 -1.29 10.73 -27.59
N ASN A 11 -2.45 10.88 -26.93
CA ASN A 11 -3.55 9.90 -26.91
C ASN A 11 -3.18 8.54 -26.30
N LEU A 12 -2.78 8.54 -25.02
CA LEU A 12 -2.51 7.31 -24.27
C LEU A 12 -3.79 6.46 -24.16
N GLN A 13 -3.84 5.34 -24.88
CA GLN A 13 -4.83 4.29 -24.69
C GLN A 13 -4.19 3.18 -23.86
N ALA A 14 -4.43 3.21 -22.55
CA ALA A 14 -3.92 2.21 -21.62
C ALA A 14 -5.01 1.82 -20.63
N GLN A 15 -5.00 0.56 -20.20
CA GLN A 15 -5.78 0.13 -19.06
C GLN A 15 -4.97 0.38 -17.79
N ILE A 16 -5.48 1.27 -16.94
CA ILE A 16 -4.84 1.60 -15.66
C ILE A 16 -5.62 0.90 -14.56
N ALA A 17 -4.95 -0.01 -13.86
CA ALA A 17 -5.49 -0.59 -12.63
C ALA A 17 -5.15 0.33 -11.46
N VAL A 18 -6.19 0.85 -10.80
CA VAL A 18 -6.03 1.63 -9.56
C VAL A 18 -6.21 0.69 -8.38
N THR A 19 -5.13 0.47 -7.64
CA THR A 19 -5.16 -0.36 -6.42
C THR A 19 -5.90 0.34 -5.29
N GLY A 20 -6.20 -0.39 -4.22
CA GLY A 20 -6.81 0.18 -3.03
C GLY A 20 -6.04 1.35 -2.44
N SER A 21 -6.78 2.19 -1.71
CA SER A 21 -6.19 3.31 -0.96
C SER A 21 -5.20 2.79 0.08
N LYS A 22 -4.04 3.42 0.15
CA LYS A 22 -2.97 3.12 1.12
C LYS A 22 -3.47 3.20 2.56
N SER A 23 -4.08 4.33 2.92
CA SER A 23 -4.54 4.58 4.29
C SER A 23 -5.69 3.65 4.68
N GLU A 24 -6.51 3.20 3.73
CA GLU A 24 -7.64 2.32 4.01
C GLU A 24 -7.15 0.88 4.10
N THR A 25 -6.20 0.49 3.24
CA THR A 25 -5.54 -0.82 3.31
C THR A 25 -4.87 -1.02 4.65
N ASN A 26 -4.11 -0.05 5.17
CA ASN A 26 -3.46 -0.19 6.48
C ASN A 26 -4.47 -0.37 7.62
N ARG A 27 -5.56 0.40 7.62
CA ARG A 27 -6.64 0.23 8.61
C ARG A 27 -7.33 -1.12 8.51
N LEU A 28 -7.59 -1.58 7.29
CA LEU A 28 -8.21 -2.88 7.06
C LEU A 28 -7.28 -4.05 7.44
N LEU A 29 -5.96 -3.90 7.23
CA LEU A 29 -4.95 -4.87 7.69
C LEU A 29 -4.95 -4.97 9.21
N LEU A 30 -5.00 -3.83 9.93
CA LEU A 30 -5.12 -3.83 11.38
C LEU A 30 -6.41 -4.53 11.85
N LEU A 31 -7.55 -4.23 11.19
CA LEU A 31 -8.81 -4.91 11.49
C LEU A 31 -8.75 -6.42 11.20
N GLN A 32 -8.09 -6.83 10.12
CA GLN A 32 -7.88 -8.25 9.82
C GLN A 32 -7.04 -8.95 10.90
N ALA A 33 -6.03 -8.28 11.47
CA ALA A 33 -5.24 -8.84 12.57
C ALA A 33 -6.09 -9.06 13.85
N LEU A 34 -7.04 -8.16 14.12
CA LEU A 34 -7.98 -8.29 15.23
C LEU A 34 -9.14 -9.26 14.95
N PHE A 35 -9.54 -9.38 13.68
CA PHE A 35 -10.65 -10.19 13.20
C PHE A 35 -10.20 -11.04 12.01
N PRO A 36 -9.56 -12.20 12.25
CA PRO A 36 -8.84 -12.97 11.22
C PRO A 36 -9.72 -13.55 10.10
N ASN A 37 -11.04 -13.55 10.28
CA ASN A 37 -11.99 -14.06 9.29
C ASN A 37 -12.34 -13.04 8.19
N ILE A 38 -11.77 -11.84 8.23
CA ILE A 38 -11.96 -10.82 7.19
C ILE A 38 -11.03 -11.12 5.99
N THR A 39 -11.60 -11.19 4.80
CA THR A 39 -10.82 -11.27 3.55
C THR A 39 -10.74 -9.89 2.90
N LEU A 40 -9.54 -9.47 2.53
CA LEU A 40 -9.30 -8.21 1.83
C LEU A 40 -9.09 -8.47 0.35
N ALA A 41 -9.67 -7.61 -0.49
CA ALA A 41 -9.49 -7.61 -1.94
C ALA A 41 -9.07 -6.22 -2.40
N ASN A 42 -8.33 -6.14 -3.51
CA ASN A 42 -7.82 -4.89 -4.08
C ASN A 42 -7.06 -4.03 -3.05
N THR A 43 -6.18 -4.64 -2.25
CA THR A 43 -5.32 -3.90 -1.31
C THR A 43 -4.34 -2.99 -2.06
N SER A 44 -3.90 -1.92 -1.41
CA SER A 44 -2.85 -1.07 -1.95
C SER A 44 -1.55 -1.84 -2.14
N ASN A 45 -0.83 -1.55 -3.22
CA ASN A 45 0.53 -2.03 -3.48
C ASN A 45 1.58 -0.98 -3.07
N SER A 46 1.21 0.01 -2.26
CA SER A 46 2.16 0.98 -1.72
C SER A 46 3.14 0.31 -0.75
N ASP A 47 4.37 0.82 -0.69
CA ASP A 47 5.39 0.37 0.27
C ASP A 47 4.86 0.30 1.71
N ASP A 48 4.07 1.30 2.13
CA ASP A 48 3.48 1.32 3.47
C ASP A 48 2.56 0.12 3.75
N SER A 49 1.73 -0.27 2.79
CA SER A 49 0.81 -1.39 2.95
C SER A 49 1.53 -2.73 2.90
N GLU A 50 2.60 -2.86 2.13
CA GLU A 50 3.43 -4.06 2.13
C GLU A 50 4.20 -4.23 3.45
N VAL A 51 4.77 -3.14 3.97
CA VAL A 51 5.45 -3.14 5.28
C VAL A 51 4.47 -3.47 6.39
N MET A 52 3.29 -2.85 6.41
CA MET A 52 2.25 -3.12 7.40
C MET A 52 1.82 -4.59 7.40
N GLN A 53 1.62 -5.17 6.21
CA GLN A 53 1.23 -6.57 6.10
C GLN A 53 2.32 -7.52 6.59
N LYS A 54 3.60 -7.23 6.31
CA LYS A 54 4.73 -8.00 6.83
C LYS A 54 4.83 -7.90 8.35
N ALA A 55 4.65 -6.71 8.90
CA ALA A 55 4.68 -6.45 10.34
C ALA A 55 3.62 -7.27 11.08
N LEU A 56 2.36 -7.23 10.61
CA LEU A 56 1.25 -7.92 11.25
C LEU A 56 1.27 -9.44 11.11
N LYS A 57 1.91 -9.97 10.06
CA LYS A 57 2.04 -11.43 9.84
C LYS A 57 3.30 -12.02 10.46
N GLY A 58 4.30 -11.18 10.74
CA GLY A 58 5.57 -11.61 11.33
C GLY A 58 5.45 -11.82 12.83
N ASN A 59 6.50 -12.40 13.41
CA ASN A 59 6.66 -12.57 14.86
C ASN A 59 7.85 -11.76 15.40
N GLU A 60 8.38 -10.83 14.60
CA GLU A 60 9.51 -9.99 14.99
C GLU A 60 9.06 -8.95 16.02
N GLU A 61 9.82 -8.81 17.11
CA GLU A 61 9.56 -7.79 18.13
C GLU A 61 9.85 -6.38 17.59
N ILE A 62 10.79 -6.25 16.66
CA ILE A 62 11.21 -4.99 16.05
C ILE A 62 11.00 -5.10 14.54
N VAL A 63 10.26 -4.15 13.98
CA VAL A 63 10.03 -4.05 12.53
C VAL A 63 10.63 -2.75 12.02
N ASP A 64 11.51 -2.85 11.03
CA ASP A 64 12.07 -1.69 10.32
C ASP A 64 11.13 -1.24 9.19
N ILE A 65 10.57 -0.04 9.33
CA ILE A 65 9.60 0.53 8.39
C ILE A 65 10.24 1.43 7.32
N HIS A 66 11.53 1.74 7.39
CA HIS A 66 12.20 2.70 6.50
C HIS A 66 11.38 4.00 6.28
N HIS A 67 10.86 4.22 5.07
CA HIS A 67 10.11 5.42 4.66
C HIS A 67 8.59 5.22 4.68
N ALA A 68 8.11 4.04 5.11
CA ALA A 68 6.68 3.70 5.20
C ALA A 68 6.00 4.38 6.40
N GLY A 69 6.02 5.71 6.44
CA GLY A 69 5.59 6.51 7.60
C GLY A 69 4.10 6.40 7.95
N THR A 70 3.27 5.75 7.13
CA THR A 70 1.87 5.45 7.43
C THR A 70 1.60 3.97 7.72
N ALA A 71 2.64 3.11 7.69
CA ALA A 71 2.55 1.78 8.28
C ALA A 71 2.46 1.95 9.81
N MET A 72 1.30 1.64 10.36
CA MET A 72 0.92 1.84 11.77
C MET A 72 0.07 0.68 12.24
#